data_AF-A0A9E3TXB3-F1
#
_entry.id   AF-A0A9E3TXB3-F1
#
_cell.length_a   1.000
_cell.length_b   1.000
_cell.length_c   1.000
_cell.angle_alpha   90.00
_cell.angle_beta   90.00
_cell.angle_gamma   90.00
#
_symmetry.space_group_name_H-M   'P 1'
#
loop_
_entity.id
_entity.type
_entity.pdbx_description
1 polymer ?
#
loop_
_entity_poly.entity_id
_entity_poly.type
_entity_poly.pdbx_seq_one_letter_code
_entity_poly.pdbx_strand_id
1 'polypeptide(L)' 'MKALISALAEKATCTWCEKETEAVTVEFDGGFLTKGWLCWRCLQQATRVHHKQHVTAHGGTKPNKSE' A
#
# COMPACT_ATOMS: atom_id res chain seq x y z
N MET A 1 -2.38 7.08 -9.65
CA MET A 1 -2.22 6.47 -8.31
C MET A 1 -1.38 7.39 -7.44
N LYS A 2 -1.88 7.79 -6.27
CA LYS A 2 -1.12 8.56 -5.28
C LYS A 2 -1.37 7.94 -3.91
N ALA A 3 -0.29 7.64 -3.19
CA ALA A 3 -0.36 7.32 -1.76
C ALA A 3 0.13 8.57 -1.02
N LEU A 4 -0.67 9.08 -0.10
CA LEU A 4 -0.34 10.25 0.72
C LEU A 4 0.21 9.78 2.06
N ILE A 5 1.46 10.13 2.35
CA ILE A 5 2.08 9.88 3.64
C ILE A 5 1.99 11.17 4.45
N SER A 6 1.33 11.12 5.61
CA SER A 6 1.03 12.33 6.40
C SER A 6 1.82 12.45 7.71
N ALA A 7 2.19 11.33 8.34
CA ALA A 7 2.87 11.33 9.63
C ALA A 7 3.75 10.07 9.79
N LEU A 8 4.83 10.21 10.55
CA LEU A 8 5.72 9.12 10.98
C LEU A 8 5.57 8.93 12.49
N ALA A 9 5.44 7.68 12.93
CA ALA A 9 5.44 7.30 14.33
C ALA A 9 6.51 6.23 14.56
N GLU A 10 7.43 6.49 15.50
CA GLU A 10 8.52 5.56 15.86
C GLU A 10 8.00 4.26 16.49
N LYS A 11 6.85 4.35 17.18
CA LYS A 11 6.11 3.21 17.75
C LYS A 11 4.62 3.38 17.48
N ALA A 12 4.10 2.63 16.52
CA ALA A 12 2.67 2.52 16.26
C ALA A 12 2.31 1.11 15.79
N THR A 13 1.07 0.72 16.05
CA THR A 13 0.55 -0.58 15.62
C THR A 13 0.18 -0.51 14.14
N CYS A 14 0.91 -1.25 13.32
CA CYS A 14 0.59 -1.38 11.91
C CYS A 14 -0.80 -2.03 11.75
N THR A 15 -1.72 -1.37 11.06
CA THR A 15 -3.10 -1.86 10.86
C THR A 15 -3.16 -3.15 10.04
N TRP A 16 -2.10 -3.49 9.30
CA TRP A 16 -2.09 -4.67 8.45
C TRP A 16 -1.44 -5.90 9.09
N CYS A 17 -0.30 -5.72 9.75
CA CYS A 17 0.40 -6.84 10.40
C CYS A 17 0.24 -6.87 11.91
N GLU A 18 -0.45 -5.89 12.49
CA GLU A 18 -0.77 -5.76 13.91
C GLU A 18 0.47 -5.75 14.82
N LYS A 19 1.64 -5.43 14.25
CA LYS A 19 2.90 -5.30 14.98
C LYS A 19 3.15 -3.85 15.36
N GLU A 20 3.60 -3.67 16.60
CA GLU A 20 4.12 -2.39 17.07
C GLU A 20 5.53 -2.18 16.52
N THR A 21 5.67 -1.21 15.63
CA THR A 21 6.95 -0.88 14.99
C THR A 21 6.90 0.55 14.44
N GLU A 22 7.95 0.98 13.76
CA GLU A 22 7.93 2.24 13.04
C GLU A 22 6.89 2.18 11.92
N ALA A 23 5.91 3.06 11.98
CA ALA A 23 4.81 3.11 11.04
C ALA A 23 4.54 4.54 10.57
N VAL A 24 4.04 4.63 9.34
CA VAL A 24 3.64 5.89 8.73
C VAL A 24 2.13 5.88 8.51
N THR A 25 1.50 7.02 8.74
CA THR A 25 0.10 7.21 8.37
C THR A 25 0.04 7.37 6.85
N VAL A 26 -0.64 6.45 6.19
CA VAL A 26 -0.85 6.48 4.75
C VAL A 26 -2.33 6.46 4.40
N GLU A 27 -2.66 7.16 3.31
CA GLU A 27 -3.97 7.18 2.71
C GLU A 27 -3.84 6.88 1.22
N PHE A 28 -4.65 5.95 0.73
CA PHE A 28 -4.69 5.58 -0.68
C PHE A 28 -5.94 6.15 -1.33
N ASP A 29 -5.74 6.80 -2.48
CA ASP A 29 -6.83 7.31 -3.31
C ASP A 29 -7.69 6.15 -3.86
N GLY A 30 -9.00 6.37 -4.01
CA GLY A 30 -9.91 5.37 -4.60
C GLY A 30 -10.45 4.30 -3.64
N GLY A 31 -10.39 4.52 -2.33
CA GLY A 31 -11.04 3.66 -1.33
C GLY A 31 -10.34 2.32 -1.05
N PHE A 32 -9.11 2.14 -1.54
CA PHE A 32 -8.33 0.93 -1.30
C PHE A 32 -7.96 0.74 0.18
N LEU A 33 -7.54 1.82 0.83
CA LEU A 33 -7.21 1.84 2.25
C LEU A 33 -7.52 3.22 2.81
N THR A 34 -8.43 3.26 3.79
CA THR A 34 -8.66 4.46 4.58
C THR A 34 -7.42 4.80 5.41
N LYS A 35 -7.23 6.09 5.72
CA LYS A 35 -6.09 6.61 6.48
C LYS A 35 -5.73 5.70 7.66
N GLY A 36 -4.54 5.11 7.64
CA GLY A 36 -4.12 4.13 8.66
C GLY A 36 -2.60 4.02 8.81
N TRP A 37 -2.17 3.38 9.90
CA TRP A 37 -0.75 3.20 10.19
C TRP A 37 -0.21 1.97 9.47
N LEU A 38 0.79 2.14 8.62
CA LEU A 38 1.49 1.04 7.97
C LEU A 38 2.99 1.12 8.24
N CYS A 39 3.58 0.00 8.64
CA CYS A 39 5.03 -0.13 8.63
C CYS A 39 5.56 -0.15 7.19
N TRP A 40 6.83 0.20 7.00
CA TRP A 40 7.45 0.28 5.66
C TRP A 40 7.28 -0.97 4.81
N ARG A 41 7.38 -2.15 5.44
CA ARG A 41 7.23 -3.43 4.75
C ARG A 41 5.81 -3.64 4.23
N CYS A 42 4.80 -3.34 5.07
CA CYS A 42 3.40 -3.40 4.69
C CYS A 42 3.05 -2.31 3.67
N LEU A 43 3.59 -1.10 3.80
CA LEU A 43 3.41 -0.02 2.83
C LEU A 43 3.89 -0.43 1.43
N GLN A 44 5.08 -1.02 1.32
CA GLN A 44 5.58 -1.52 0.04
C GLN A 44 4.67 -2.60 -0.57
N GLN A 45 4.12 -3.50 0.25
CA GLN A 45 3.15 -4.49 -0.21
C GLN A 45 1.83 -3.85 -0.64
N ALA A 46 1.33 -2.84 0.08
CA ALA A 46 0.09 -2.12 -0.24
C ALA A 46 0.21 -1.49 -1.62
N THR A 47 1.30 -0.75 -1.84
CA THR A 47 1.57 -0.12 -3.13
C THR A 47 1.64 -1.14 -4.27
N ARG A 48 2.24 -2.32 -4.05
CA ARG A 48 2.28 -3.39 -5.06
C ARG A 48 0.90 -3.98 -5.35
N VAL A 49 0.08 -4.22 -4.32
CA VAL A 49 -1.29 -4.75 -4.47
C VAL A 49 -2.17 -3.73 -5.18
N HIS A 50 -2.14 -2.48 -4.73
CA HIS A 50 -2.85 -1.37 -5.34
C HIS A 50 -2.48 -1.20 -6.82
N HIS A 51 -1.19 -1.23 -7.13
CA HIS A 51 -0.71 -1.16 -8.50
C HIS A 51 -1.24 -2.32 -9.35
N LYS A 52 -1.23 -3.56 -8.82
CA LYS A 52 -1.77 -4.73 -9.53
C LYS A 52 -3.28 -4.62 -9.77
N GLN A 53 -4.05 -4.17 -8.79
CA GLN A 53 -5.50 -4.00 -8.92
C GLN A 53 -5.84 -2.93 -9.97
N HIS A 54 -5.15 -1.80 -9.97
CA HIS A 54 -5.36 -0.75 -10.97
C HIS A 54 -4.95 -1.17 -12.39
N VAL A 55 -3.85 -1.92 -12.56
CA VAL A 55 -3.46 -2.48 -13.87
C VAL A 55 -4.51 -3.47 -14.37
N THR A 56 -5.15 -4.22 -13.47
CA THR A 56 -6.20 -5.19 -13.85
C THR A 56 -7.52 -4.50 -14.25
N ALA A 57 -7.82 -3.33 -13.68
CA ALA A 57 -9.07 -2.61 -13.95
C ALA A 57 -9.08 -1.76 -15.24
N HIS A 58 -7.91 -1.36 -15.77
CA HIS A 58 -7.81 -0.49 -16.95
C HIS A 58 -7.40 -1.17 -18.26
N GLY A 59 -7.16 -2.48 -18.28
CA GLY A 59 -6.86 -3.19 -19.51
C GLY A 59 -6.07 -4.45 -19.25
N GLY A 60 -6.67 -5.58 -19.58
CA GLY A 60 -5.94 -6.83 -19.67
C GLY A 60 -4.82 -6.71 -20.69
N THR A 61 -3.58 -6.57 -20.23
CA THR A 61 -2.42 -7.07 -20.97
C THR A 61 -1.57 -7.89 -20.03
N LYS A 62 -1.62 -9.20 -20.25
CA LYS A 62 -0.73 -10.23 -19.70
C LYS A 62 0.72 -9.73 -19.68
N PRO A 63 1.51 -9.95 -18.61
CA PRO A 63 2.96 -9.89 -18.74
C PRO A 63 3.39 -11.04 -19.66
N ASN A 64 3.82 -10.69 -20.87
CA ASN A 64 4.45 -11.62 -21.80
C ASN A 64 5.75 -12.12 -21.12
N LYS A 65 5.79 -13.42 -20.80
CA LYS A 65 7.00 -14.13 -20.40
C LYS A 65 7.69 -14.51 -21.71
N SER A 66 8.67 -13.71 -22.15
CA SER A 66 9.55 -14.10 -23.25
C SER A 66 10.47 -15.24 -22.77
N GLU A 67 10.49 -16.31 -23.57
CA GLU A 67 11.38 -17.48 -23.49
C GLU A 67 12.87 -17.14 -23.48
#